data_AF-A0A8C1JMB6-F1
#
_entry.id   AF-A0A8C1JMB6-F1
#
_cell.length_a   1.000
_cell.length_b   1.000
_cell.length_c   1.000
_cell.angle_alpha   90.00
_cell.angle_beta   90.00
_cell.angle_gamma   90.00
#
_symmetry.space_group_name_H-M   'P 1'
#
loop_
_entity.id
_entity.type
_entity.pdbx_description
1 polymer ?
#
loop_
_entity_poly.entity_id
_entity_poly.type
_entity_poly.pdbx_seq_one_letter_code
_entity_poly.pdbx_strand_id
1 'polypeptide(L)'
;IGLYTRAHVFQIDPATKRNWIPASKHAVTVSFFYDANRHAYRIISVGGTKAIINTTISHNMTFTKTSQKFGQWADSRANTVYGLGFATEQQLHQFAERFKEVREAARLAREKSQDKIELNTAALSIAAPQPGKALKLHRNTPAALGSWLKSSAWVEVVSVSVCFRSICEMNLESELFTLQDSNAKLVAALHEANANVEQWKKQLAAITVKPFLKKYKK
;
A
#
# COMPACT_ATOMS: atom_id res chain seq x y z
N ILE A 1 -9.59 -1.23 -4.88
CA ILE A 1 -9.61 -0.77 -6.29
C ILE A 1 -8.36 0.09 -6.51
N GLY A 2 -7.43 -0.33 -7.38
CA GLY A 2 -6.20 0.43 -7.64
C GLY A 2 -6.54 1.74 -8.36
N LEU A 3 -6.23 2.88 -7.74
CA LEU A 3 -6.48 4.20 -8.31
C LEU A 3 -5.40 4.49 -9.38
N TYR A 4 -5.85 4.75 -10.60
CA TYR A 4 -5.02 5.12 -11.73
C TYR A 4 -5.43 6.49 -12.28
N THR A 5 -4.53 7.13 -13.00
CA THR A 5 -4.79 8.40 -13.70
C THR A 5 -4.24 8.34 -15.12
N ARG A 6 -4.71 9.23 -16.00
CA ARG A 6 -4.15 9.39 -17.35
C ARG A 6 -3.33 10.67 -17.44
N ALA A 7 -2.08 10.54 -17.88
CA ALA A 7 -1.16 11.67 -18.04
C ALA A 7 -0.17 11.43 -19.17
N HIS A 8 0.33 12.52 -19.77
CA HIS A 8 1.51 12.46 -20.64
C HIS A 8 2.76 12.34 -19.77
N VAL A 9 3.60 11.37 -20.06
CA VAL A 9 4.83 11.10 -19.32
C VAL A 9 6.02 11.76 -20.00
N PHE A 10 6.84 12.41 -19.19
CA PHE A 10 8.10 13.04 -19.57
C PHE A 10 9.22 12.55 -18.66
N GLN A 11 10.45 12.60 -19.15
CA GLN A 11 11.66 12.41 -18.36
C GLN A 11 12.63 13.55 -18.60
N ILE A 12 13.48 13.86 -17.63
CA ILE A 12 14.61 14.75 -17.89
C ILE A 12 15.61 14.02 -18.78
N ASP A 13 16.06 14.70 -19.83
CA ASP A 13 17.13 14.24 -20.71
C ASP A 13 18.39 13.93 -19.88
N PRO A 14 18.91 12.70 -19.91
CA PRO A 14 20.09 12.31 -19.15
C PRO A 14 21.35 13.07 -19.55
N ALA A 15 21.44 13.57 -20.79
CA ALA A 15 22.61 14.30 -21.28
C ALA A 15 22.61 15.75 -20.78
N THR A 16 21.50 16.47 -20.94
CA THR A 16 21.43 17.90 -20.60
C THR A 16 21.01 18.17 -19.16
N LYS A 17 20.37 17.20 -18.48
CA LYS A 17 19.83 17.32 -17.11
C LYS A 17 18.88 18.50 -16.88
N ARG A 18 18.38 19.12 -17.96
CA ARG A 18 17.54 20.32 -17.92
C ARG A 18 16.32 20.25 -18.83
N ASN A 19 16.43 19.54 -19.95
CA ASN A 19 15.36 19.47 -20.93
C ASN A 19 14.40 18.30 -20.64
N TRP A 20 13.10 18.54 -20.80
CA TRP A 20 12.08 17.50 -20.74
C TRP A 20 11.95 16.80 -22.09
N ILE A 21 12.06 15.47 -22.10
CA ILE A 21 11.82 14.62 -23.26
C ILE A 21 10.52 13.81 -23.07
N PRO A 22 9.65 13.74 -24.08
CA PRO A 22 8.42 12.95 -23.98
C PRO A 22 8.76 11.45 -23.95
N ALA A 23 8.32 10.76 -22.90
CA ALA A 23 8.44 9.30 -22.79
C ALA A 23 7.20 8.56 -23.35
N SER A 24 6.12 9.31 -23.63
CA SER A 24 4.88 8.80 -24.22
C SER A 24 4.36 9.76 -25.29
N LYS A 25 3.84 9.24 -26.41
CA LYS A 25 3.23 10.04 -27.48
C LYS A 25 1.82 10.55 -27.13
N HIS A 26 1.10 9.81 -26.29
CA HIS A 26 -0.25 10.13 -25.84
C HIS A 26 -0.34 9.95 -24.33
N ALA A 27 -1.40 10.46 -23.72
CA ALA A 27 -1.67 10.21 -22.31
C ALA A 27 -1.81 8.71 -22.03
N VAL A 28 -1.03 8.19 -21.11
CA VAL A 28 -1.00 6.78 -20.70
C VAL A 28 -1.54 6.64 -19.28
N THR A 29 -1.90 5.41 -18.93
CA THR A 29 -2.29 5.07 -17.56
C THR A 29 -1.07 5.07 -16.65
N VAL A 30 -1.14 5.80 -15.54
CA VAL A 30 -0.15 5.82 -14.46
C VAL A 30 -0.84 5.38 -13.18
N SER A 31 -0.30 4.37 -12.51
CA SER A 31 -0.95 3.77 -11.34
C SER A 31 0.03 3.47 -10.22
N PHE A 32 -0.48 3.48 -9.00
CA PHE A 32 0.23 3.03 -7.81
C PHE A 32 -0.05 1.54 -7.58
N PHE A 33 0.99 0.76 -7.27
CA PHE A 33 0.92 -0.67 -7.00
C PHE A 33 1.68 -1.01 -5.73
N TYR A 34 1.18 -1.96 -4.96
CA TYR A 34 1.94 -2.61 -3.90
C TYR A 34 2.49 -3.95 -4.41
N ASP A 35 3.81 -4.05 -4.48
CA ASP A 35 4.53 -5.27 -4.84
C ASP A 35 4.73 -6.11 -3.57
N ALA A 36 3.83 -7.07 -3.36
CA ALA A 36 3.83 -7.91 -2.15
C ALA A 36 5.12 -8.72 -1.99
N ASN A 37 5.74 -9.14 -3.10
CA ASN A 37 6.98 -9.91 -3.07
C ASN A 37 8.18 -9.07 -2.62
N ARG A 38 8.15 -7.77 -2.90
CA ARG A 38 9.20 -6.82 -2.53
C ARG A 38 8.85 -5.96 -1.32
N HIS A 39 7.66 -6.15 -0.76
CA HIS A 39 7.09 -5.33 0.31
C HIS A 39 7.24 -3.83 0.03
N ALA A 40 6.96 -3.42 -1.20
CA ALA A 40 7.28 -2.07 -1.67
C ALA A 40 6.17 -1.47 -2.55
N TYR A 41 5.91 -0.18 -2.36
CA TYR A 41 5.00 0.57 -3.22
C TYR A 41 5.71 1.08 -4.46
N ARG A 42 5.02 1.10 -5.59
CA ARG A 42 5.57 1.43 -6.91
C ARG A 42 4.63 2.30 -7.72
N ILE A 43 5.20 3.16 -8.56
CA ILE A 43 4.49 3.85 -9.64
C ILE A 43 4.85 3.14 -10.94
N ILE A 44 3.83 2.63 -11.64
CA ILE A 44 4.00 1.91 -12.90
C ILE A 44 3.20 2.60 -14.00
N SER A 45 3.82 2.74 -15.16
CA SER A 45 3.17 3.12 -16.40
C SER A 45 3.81 2.39 -17.57
N VAL A 46 2.99 1.95 -18.53
CA VAL A 46 3.40 1.18 -19.70
C VAL A 46 3.00 1.95 -20.96
N GLY A 47 3.98 2.15 -21.85
CA GLY A 47 3.78 2.75 -23.17
C GLY A 47 3.99 1.69 -24.25
N GLY A 48 2.92 1.28 -24.92
CA GLY A 48 2.95 0.13 -25.83
C GLY A 48 3.30 -1.14 -25.08
N THR A 49 4.41 -1.80 -25.43
CA THR A 49 4.92 -3.01 -24.75
C THR A 49 6.03 -2.75 -23.75
N LYS A 50 6.42 -1.48 -23.53
CA LYS A 50 7.56 -1.12 -22.68
C LYS A 50 7.09 -0.39 -21.43
N ALA A 51 7.64 -0.77 -20.27
CA ALA A 51 7.48 0.02 -19.06
C ALA A 51 8.23 1.35 -19.24
N ILE A 52 7.51 2.46 -19.07
CA ILE A 52 8.05 3.83 -19.22
C ILE A 52 8.16 4.56 -17.87
N ILE A 53 7.44 4.07 -16.85
CA ILE A 53 7.66 4.42 -15.45
C ILE A 53 7.72 3.10 -14.66
N ASN A 54 8.74 2.95 -13.82
CA ASN A 54 8.87 1.84 -12.89
C ASN A 54 9.58 2.26 -11.60
N THR A 55 8.99 3.23 -10.92
CA THR A 55 9.57 3.81 -9.70
C THR A 55 9.17 3.00 -8.48
N THR A 56 10.12 2.67 -7.60
CA THR A 56 9.82 2.25 -6.22
C THR A 56 9.76 3.48 -5.34
N ILE A 57 8.65 3.69 -4.62
CA ILE A 57 8.45 4.88 -3.79
C ILE A 57 9.24 4.72 -2.48
N SER A 58 10.13 5.66 -2.22
CA SER A 58 10.84 5.78 -0.94
C SER A 58 10.18 6.83 -0.04
N HIS A 59 10.35 6.72 1.27
CA HIS A 59 9.76 7.66 2.26
C HIS A 59 10.28 9.10 2.12
N ASN A 60 11.47 9.29 1.54
CA ASN A 60 12.06 10.60 1.28
C ASN A 60 11.73 11.17 -0.12
N MET A 61 10.92 10.44 -0.90
CA MET A 61 10.53 10.89 -2.24
C MET A 61 9.48 12.00 -2.15
N THR A 62 9.55 12.98 -3.06
CA THR A 62 8.61 14.10 -3.09
C THR A 62 8.10 14.33 -4.50
N PHE A 63 6.79 14.50 -4.61
CA PHE A 63 6.12 14.97 -5.82
C PHE A 63 5.94 16.49 -5.74
N THR A 64 6.55 17.21 -6.67
CA THR A 64 6.52 18.68 -6.73
C THR A 64 5.66 19.12 -7.92
N LYS A 65 4.63 19.92 -7.64
CA LYS A 65 3.83 20.59 -8.68
C LYS A 65 4.63 21.78 -9.21
N THR A 66 4.85 21.86 -10.52
CA THR A 66 5.62 22.95 -11.15
C THR A 66 4.79 23.78 -12.12
N SER A 67 3.56 23.37 -12.40
CA SER A 67 2.55 24.21 -13.05
C SER A 67 1.13 23.78 -12.64
N GLN A 68 0.11 24.42 -13.22
CA GLN A 68 -1.30 24.09 -12.97
C GLN A 68 -1.66 22.64 -13.32
N LYS A 69 -0.98 22.05 -14.30
CA LYS A 69 -1.29 20.70 -14.80
C LYS A 69 -0.05 19.82 -14.94
N PHE A 70 1.07 20.21 -14.32
CA PHE A 70 2.31 19.47 -14.39
C PHE A 70 2.95 19.31 -13.01
N GLY A 71 3.44 18.10 -12.75
CA GLY A 71 4.24 17.81 -11.57
C GLY A 71 5.29 16.73 -11.85
N GLN A 72 6.26 16.62 -10.94
CA GLN A 72 7.45 15.81 -11.14
C GLN A 72 7.95 15.19 -9.84
N TRP A 73 8.75 14.13 -9.97
CA TRP A 73 9.53 13.56 -8.86
C TRP A 73 10.87 13.04 -9.37
N ALA A 74 11.88 13.06 -8.50
CA ALA A 74 13.20 12.51 -8.80
C ALA A 74 13.31 11.07 -8.30
N ASP A 75 13.67 10.14 -9.18
CA ASP A 75 13.96 8.75 -8.84
C ASP A 75 15.48 8.53 -8.85
N SER A 76 16.08 8.61 -7.66
CA SER A 76 17.53 8.43 -7.49
C SER A 76 18.00 7.03 -7.91
N ARG A 77 17.15 6.00 -7.79
CA ARG A 77 17.51 4.63 -8.16
C ARG A 77 17.61 4.48 -9.68
N ALA A 78 16.67 5.10 -10.40
CA ALA A 78 16.67 5.13 -11.86
C ALA A 78 17.54 6.26 -12.44
N ASN A 79 18.15 7.10 -11.60
CA ASN A 79 18.94 8.28 -11.98
C ASN A 79 18.21 9.19 -13.01
N THR A 80 16.91 9.38 -12.81
CA THR A 80 16.06 10.14 -13.70
C THR A 80 15.04 10.96 -12.91
N VAL A 81 14.45 11.96 -13.56
CA VAL A 81 13.33 12.73 -13.03
C VAL A 81 12.15 12.51 -13.95
N TYR A 82 11.03 12.03 -13.39
CA TYR A 82 9.80 11.84 -14.13
C TYR A 82 8.91 13.06 -13.99
N GLY A 83 8.22 13.40 -15.08
CA GLY A 83 7.24 14.48 -15.15
C GLY A 83 5.93 13.96 -15.70
N LEU A 84 4.81 14.45 -15.17
CA LEU A 84 3.47 14.10 -15.61
C LEU A 84 2.70 15.36 -15.98
N GLY A 85 2.20 15.40 -17.23
CA GLY A 85 1.26 16.39 -17.72
C GLY A 85 -0.17 15.85 -17.70
N PHE A 86 -1.03 16.44 -16.88
CA PHE A 86 -2.42 16.02 -16.66
C PHE A 86 -3.40 16.79 -17.55
N ALA A 87 -4.58 16.21 -17.79
CA ALA A 87 -5.61 16.89 -18.57
C ALA A 87 -6.25 18.05 -17.79
N THR A 88 -6.43 17.87 -16.47
CA THR A 88 -7.03 18.86 -15.56
C THR A 88 -6.17 19.08 -14.31
N GLU A 89 -6.33 20.25 -13.69
CA GLU A 89 -5.69 20.57 -12.41
C GLU A 89 -6.13 19.61 -11.29
N GLN A 90 -7.41 19.20 -11.30
CA GLN A 90 -7.95 18.26 -10.33
C GLN A 90 -7.22 16.91 -10.37
N GLN A 91 -6.89 16.40 -11.56
CA GLN A 91 -6.11 15.16 -11.70
C GLN A 91 -4.70 15.29 -11.12
N LEU A 92 -4.03 16.44 -11.35
CA LEU A 92 -2.73 16.73 -10.75
C LEU A 92 -2.84 16.74 -9.22
N HIS A 93 -3.85 17.43 -8.68
CA HIS A 93 -4.06 17.53 -7.24
C HIS A 93 -4.32 16.14 -6.61
N GLN A 94 -5.22 15.37 -7.21
CA GLN A 94 -5.53 14.01 -6.74
C GLN A 94 -4.30 13.11 -6.77
N PHE A 95 -3.48 13.18 -7.84
CA PHE A 95 -2.25 12.41 -7.91
C PHE A 95 -1.24 12.82 -6.83
N ALA A 96 -1.11 14.12 -6.57
CA ALA A 96 -0.21 14.63 -5.54
C ALA A 96 -0.58 14.15 -4.13
N GLU A 97 -1.87 14.16 -3.78
CA GLU A 97 -2.35 13.66 -2.49
C GLU A 97 -2.12 12.14 -2.37
N ARG A 98 -2.42 11.38 -3.44
CA ARG A 98 -2.14 9.93 -3.47
C ARG A 98 -0.65 9.61 -3.35
N PHE A 99 0.20 10.42 -3.95
CA PHE A 99 1.64 10.26 -3.79
C PHE A 99 2.06 10.39 -2.32
N LYS A 100 1.51 11.37 -1.58
CA LYS A 100 1.78 11.54 -0.15
C LYS A 100 1.29 10.34 0.66
N GLU A 101 0.06 9.88 0.42
CA GLU A 101 -0.51 8.71 1.10
C GLU A 101 0.37 7.46 0.91
N VAL A 102 0.74 7.17 -0.34
CA VAL A 102 1.55 5.99 -0.67
C VAL A 102 2.99 6.11 -0.13
N ARG A 103 3.54 7.32 -0.08
CA ARG A 103 4.84 7.59 0.56
C ARG A 103 4.81 7.28 2.06
N GLU A 104 3.76 7.72 2.76
CA GLU A 104 3.60 7.40 4.19
C GLU A 104 3.38 5.90 4.41
N ALA A 105 2.59 5.25 3.55
CA ALA A 105 2.44 3.79 3.59
C ALA A 105 3.77 3.06 3.36
N ALA A 106 4.65 3.58 2.49
CA ALA A 106 5.99 3.05 2.26
C ALA A 106 6.92 3.22 3.47
N ARG A 107 6.77 4.32 4.24
CA ARG A 107 7.48 4.53 5.51
C ARG A 107 7.08 3.46 6.53
N LEU A 108 5.78 3.28 6.74
CA LEU A 108 5.23 2.31 7.69
C LEU A 108 5.57 0.86 7.31
N ALA A 109 5.56 0.52 6.02
CA ALA A 109 5.93 -0.82 5.54
C ALA A 109 7.41 -1.16 5.83
N ARG A 110 8.31 -0.16 5.79
CA ARG A 110 9.71 -0.34 6.18
C ARG A 110 9.87 -0.58 7.67
N GLU A 111 9.20 0.22 8.51
CA GLU A 111 9.23 0.06 9.98
C GLU A 111 8.77 -1.33 10.40
N LYS A 112 7.61 -1.80 9.91
CA LYS A 112 7.12 -3.17 10.17
C LYS A 112 8.10 -4.28 9.74
N SER A 113 8.85 -4.05 8.66
CA SER A 113 9.82 -5.03 8.15
C SER A 113 11.10 -5.05 9.00
N GLN A 114 11.50 -3.90 9.56
CA GLN A 114 12.65 -3.76 10.44
C GLN A 114 12.38 -4.41 11.81
N ASP A 115 11.20 -4.16 12.41
CA ASP A 115 10.81 -4.75 13.69
C ASP A 115 10.80 -6.29 13.66
N LYS A 116 10.40 -6.88 12.52
CA LYS A 116 10.41 -8.34 12.30
C LYS A 116 11.83 -8.93 12.24
N ILE A 117 12.81 -8.16 11.77
CA ILE A 117 14.22 -8.59 11.69
C ILE A 117 14.90 -8.46 13.06
N GLU A 118 14.58 -7.42 13.83
CA GLU A 118 15.15 -7.22 15.17
C GLU A 118 14.66 -8.29 16.18
N LEU A 119 13.39 -8.70 16.11
CA LEU A 119 12.86 -9.81 16.91
C LEU A 119 13.50 -11.18 16.59
N ASN A 120 13.82 -11.43 15.32
CA ASN A 120 14.51 -12.67 14.92
C ASN A 120 16.00 -12.67 15.31
N THR A 121 16.63 -11.50 15.34
CA THR A 121 18.05 -11.36 15.73
C THR A 121 18.21 -11.47 17.25
N ALA A 122 17.26 -10.95 18.03
CA ALA A 122 17.23 -11.12 19.48
C ALA A 122 17.06 -12.59 19.91
N ALA A 123 16.35 -13.41 19.13
CA ALA A 123 16.17 -14.84 19.41
C ALA A 123 17.45 -15.68 19.22
N LEU A 124 18.43 -15.20 18.44
CA LEU A 124 19.70 -15.92 18.18
C LEU A 124 20.87 -15.45 19.07
N SER A 125 20.68 -14.41 19.88
CA SER A 125 21.75 -13.83 20.70
C SER A 125 21.71 -14.21 22.18
N ILE A 126 21.08 -15.33 22.54
CA ILE A 126 21.23 -15.94 23.87
C ILE A 126 22.58 -16.71 23.90
N ALA A 127 23.68 -15.96 23.90
CA ALA A 127 24.98 -16.47 24.32
C ALA A 127 25.44 -15.65 25.54
N ALA A 128 25.33 -16.30 26.70
CA ALA A 128 25.95 -16.06 28.02
C ALA A 128 26.28 -14.61 28.47
N PRO A 129 25.71 -14.12 29.60
CA PRO A 129 26.08 -12.83 30.17
C PRO A 129 27.47 -12.89 30.83
N GLN A 130 28.38 -12.01 30.41
CA GLN A 130 29.61 -11.71 31.15
C GLN A 130 29.37 -10.54 32.11
N PRO A 131 29.86 -10.58 33.36
CA PRO A 131 29.59 -9.55 34.35
C PRO A 131 30.61 -8.41 34.30
N GLY A 132 30.11 -7.19 34.47
CA GLY A 132 30.87 -6.10 35.09
C GLY A 132 31.30 -4.97 34.16
N LYS A 133 30.61 -3.82 34.28
CA LYS A 133 31.21 -2.55 34.72
C LYS A 133 30.13 -1.51 35.03
N ALA A 134 30.28 -0.93 36.22
CA ALA A 134 29.31 -0.13 36.94
C ALA A 134 29.15 1.30 36.41
N LEU A 135 27.93 1.79 36.58
CA LEU A 135 27.48 3.18 36.43
C LEU A 135 28.30 4.14 37.31
N LYS A 136 28.73 5.28 36.73
CA LYS A 136 29.06 6.49 37.50
C LYS A 136 28.06 7.59 37.16
N LEU A 137 27.15 7.81 38.10
CA LEU A 137 26.26 8.96 38.17
C LEU A 137 27.05 10.12 38.79
N HIS A 138 27.17 11.25 38.09
CA HIS A 138 27.53 12.53 38.74
C HIS A 138 26.47 13.57 38.43
N ARG A 139 25.73 13.87 39.49
CA ARG A 139 24.82 14.99 39.71
C ARG A 139 25.62 16.30 39.61
N ASN A 140 25.05 17.35 39.02
CA ASN A 140 25.09 18.75 39.49
C ASN A 140 24.25 19.63 38.54
N THR A 141 23.11 20.11 39.04
CA THR A 141 22.40 21.31 38.57
C THR A 141 22.79 22.46 39.51
N PRO A 142 22.82 23.74 39.06
CA PRO A 142 21.58 24.52 39.16
C PRO A 142 21.33 25.56 38.06
N ALA A 143 20.03 25.75 37.81
CA ALA A 143 19.33 27.00 37.51
C ALA A 143 19.84 27.95 36.40
N ALA A 144 19.16 27.88 35.25
CA ALA A 144 18.79 29.07 34.47
C ALA A 144 17.33 28.91 34.04
N LEU A 145 16.43 29.36 34.92
CA LEU A 145 15.04 29.68 34.60
C LEU A 145 15.05 30.96 33.76
N GLY A 146 14.67 30.87 32.48
CA GLY A 146 14.53 32.08 31.68
C GLY A 146 14.35 31.80 30.20
N SER A 147 13.09 31.88 29.78
CA SER A 147 12.67 32.09 28.39
C SER A 147 12.81 30.88 27.47
N TRP A 148 11.66 30.39 27.00
CA TRP A 148 11.33 30.23 25.58
C TRP A 148 9.97 29.53 25.50
N LEU A 149 8.93 30.23 25.96
CA LEU A 149 7.55 29.85 25.69
C LEU A 149 7.00 30.80 24.64
N LYS A 150 7.17 30.44 23.37
CA LYS A 150 6.42 30.95 22.22
C LYS A 150 6.72 30.06 21.01
N SER A 151 5.86 29.08 20.75
CA SER A 151 5.54 28.69 19.38
C SER A 151 4.22 27.93 19.35
N SER A 152 3.25 28.50 18.64
CA SER A 152 1.86 28.10 18.49
C SER A 152 1.67 26.83 17.63
N ALA A 153 2.60 25.88 17.67
CA ALA A 153 2.58 24.68 16.82
C ALA A 153 1.87 23.47 17.46
N TRP A 154 1.45 23.57 18.72
CA TRP A 154 0.92 22.42 19.47
C TRP A 154 -0.60 22.26 19.40
N VAL A 155 -1.33 23.22 18.80
CA VAL A 155 -2.80 23.18 18.74
C VAL A 155 -3.32 22.54 17.44
N GLU A 156 -2.56 22.54 16.33
CA GLU A 156 -3.00 21.93 15.06
C GLU A 156 -2.71 20.41 14.97
N VAL A 157 -1.76 19.88 15.74
CA VAL A 157 -1.40 18.45 15.73
C VAL A 157 -2.50 17.58 16.37
N VAL A 158 -3.29 18.14 17.28
CA VAL A 158 -4.34 17.38 17.98
C VAL A 158 -5.60 17.26 17.14
N SER A 159 -5.94 18.25 16.30
CA SER A 159 -7.17 18.23 15.48
C SER A 159 -7.12 17.23 14.32
N VAL A 160 -5.97 17.09 13.66
CA VAL A 160 -5.77 16.09 12.59
C VAL A 160 -5.73 14.65 13.13
N SER A 161 -5.22 14.48 14.35
CA SER A 161 -5.09 13.16 15.02
C SER A 161 -6.45 12.53 15.35
N VAL A 162 -7.45 13.34 15.71
CA VAL A 162 -8.82 12.87 15.98
C VAL A 162 -9.60 12.58 14.68
N CYS A 163 -9.32 13.34 13.60
CA CYS A 163 -9.97 13.14 12.31
C CYS A 163 -9.45 11.90 11.56
N PHE A 164 -8.15 11.60 11.65
CA PHE A 164 -7.54 10.41 11.05
C PHE A 164 -7.98 9.11 11.73
N ARG A 165 -8.17 9.12 13.05
CA ARG A 165 -8.70 7.97 13.80
C ARG A 165 -10.14 7.65 13.37
N SER A 166 -10.98 8.67 13.22
CA SER A 166 -12.39 8.52 12.85
C SER A 166 -12.61 8.00 11.42
N ILE A 167 -11.87 8.50 10.42
CA ILE A 167 -12.11 8.13 9.01
C ILE A 167 -11.50 6.78 8.64
N CYS A 168 -10.34 6.42 9.22
CA CYS A 168 -9.72 5.11 8.95
C CYS A 168 -10.43 3.96 9.66
N GLU A 169 -10.94 4.18 10.88
CA GLU A 169 -11.69 3.18 11.65
C GLU A 169 -13.04 2.88 10.98
N MET A 170 -13.77 3.89 10.51
CA MET A 170 -15.03 3.69 9.78
C MET A 170 -14.87 2.98 8.42
N ASN A 171 -13.75 3.19 7.71
CA ASN A 171 -13.51 2.52 6.43
C ASN A 171 -13.07 1.05 6.60
N LEU A 172 -12.36 0.73 7.68
CA LEU A 172 -11.97 -0.65 8.00
C LEU A 172 -13.12 -1.46 8.58
N GLU A 173 -13.95 -0.85 9.45
CA GLU A 173 -15.13 -1.51 10.03
C GLU A 173 -16.19 -1.83 8.97
N SER A 174 -16.45 -0.90 8.04
CA SER A 174 -17.40 -1.14 6.94
C SER A 174 -16.92 -2.20 5.95
N GLU A 175 -15.62 -2.23 5.65
CA GLU A 175 -15.02 -3.27 4.79
C GLU A 175 -15.03 -4.63 5.48
N LEU A 176 -14.72 -4.69 6.79
CA LEU A 176 -14.81 -5.91 7.58
C LEU A 176 -16.24 -6.47 7.61
N PHE A 177 -17.24 -5.61 7.83
CA PHE A 177 -18.65 -6.02 7.82
C PHE A 177 -19.08 -6.56 6.45
N THR A 178 -18.68 -5.89 5.36
CA THR A 178 -18.98 -6.32 4.00
C THR A 178 -18.32 -7.67 3.67
N LEU A 179 -17.07 -7.86 4.10
CA LEU A 179 -16.36 -9.12 3.93
C LEU A 179 -16.96 -10.25 4.76
N GLN A 180 -17.42 -9.98 5.98
CA GLN A 180 -18.12 -10.95 6.81
C GLN A 180 -19.45 -11.38 6.20
N ASP A 181 -20.26 -10.43 5.69
CA ASP A 181 -21.51 -10.73 4.99
C ASP A 181 -21.26 -11.54 3.70
N SER A 182 -20.23 -11.19 2.93
CA SER A 182 -19.82 -11.95 1.75
C SER A 182 -19.37 -13.37 2.10
N ASN A 183 -18.56 -13.54 3.14
CA ASN A 183 -18.13 -14.86 3.62
C ASN A 183 -19.33 -15.69 4.10
N ALA A 184 -20.29 -15.11 4.82
CA ALA A 184 -21.49 -15.81 5.24
C ALA A 184 -22.30 -16.31 4.04
N LYS A 185 -22.45 -15.49 2.99
CA LYS A 185 -23.11 -15.89 1.74
C LYS A 185 -22.37 -17.01 1.01
N LEU A 186 -21.04 -16.96 0.95
CA LEU A 186 -20.23 -18.01 0.34
C LEU A 186 -20.32 -19.33 1.11
N VAL A 187 -20.31 -19.28 2.44
CA VAL A 187 -20.49 -20.47 3.29
C VAL A 187 -21.88 -21.08 3.10
N ALA A 188 -22.92 -20.25 3.04
CA ALA A 188 -24.29 -20.72 2.77
C ALA A 188 -24.39 -21.38 1.38
N ALA A 189 -23.86 -20.73 0.34
CA ALA A 189 -23.83 -21.29 -1.02
C ALA A 189 -23.03 -22.59 -1.10
N LEU A 190 -21.93 -22.71 -0.34
CA LEU A 190 -21.13 -23.93 -0.27
C LEU A 190 -21.91 -25.07 0.41
N HIS A 191 -22.62 -24.79 1.51
CA HIS A 191 -23.49 -25.78 2.15
C HIS A 191 -24.62 -26.23 1.23
N GLU A 192 -25.26 -25.31 0.51
CA GLU A 192 -26.30 -25.62 -0.46
C GLU A 192 -25.76 -26.47 -1.62
N ALA A 193 -24.59 -26.11 -2.17
CA ALA A 193 -23.94 -26.90 -3.21
C ALA A 193 -23.61 -28.33 -2.73
N ASN A 194 -23.12 -28.49 -1.49
CA ASN A 194 -22.86 -29.80 -0.91
C ASN A 194 -24.16 -30.61 -0.72
N ALA A 195 -25.23 -29.99 -0.24
CA ALA A 195 -26.53 -30.66 -0.11
C ALA A 195 -27.08 -31.11 -1.48
N ASN A 196 -26.93 -30.26 -2.49
CA ASN A 196 -27.28 -30.59 -3.86
C ASN A 196 -26.47 -31.78 -4.37
N VAL A 197 -25.15 -31.79 -4.20
CA VAL A 197 -24.28 -32.93 -4.58
C VAL A 197 -24.76 -34.24 -3.95
N GLU A 198 -25.13 -34.23 -2.67
CA GLU A 198 -25.66 -35.42 -2.00
C GLU A 198 -27.03 -35.84 -2.53
N GLN A 199 -27.89 -34.88 -2.90
CA GLN A 199 -29.16 -35.18 -3.57
C GLN A 199 -28.94 -35.80 -4.96
N TRP A 200 -28.01 -35.25 -5.76
CA TRP A 200 -27.63 -35.81 -7.06
C TRP A 200 -27.08 -37.23 -6.93
N LYS A 201 -26.23 -37.48 -5.92
CA LYS A 201 -25.73 -38.84 -5.62
C LYS A 201 -26.87 -39.81 -5.28
N LYS A 202 -27.83 -39.39 -4.46
CA LYS A 202 -29.01 -40.21 -4.11
C LYS A 202 -29.88 -40.50 -5.34
N GLN A 203 -30.13 -39.51 -6.19
CA GLN A 203 -30.88 -39.70 -7.43
C GLN A 203 -30.14 -40.64 -8.39
N LEU A 204 -28.83 -40.49 -8.52
CA LEU A 204 -27.99 -41.37 -9.33
C LEU A 204 -28.03 -42.81 -8.81
N ALA A 205 -27.91 -43.02 -7.50
CA ALA A 205 -28.05 -44.34 -6.89
C ALA A 205 -29.45 -44.94 -7.12
N ALA A 206 -30.51 -44.14 -6.98
CA ALA A 206 -31.88 -44.59 -7.23
C ALA A 206 -32.11 -44.98 -8.70
N ILE A 207 -31.52 -44.27 -9.66
CA ILE A 207 -31.61 -44.59 -11.08
C ILE A 207 -30.77 -45.82 -11.42
N THR A 208 -29.61 -46.01 -10.80
CA THR A 208 -28.75 -47.18 -10.98
C THR A 208 -29.36 -48.46 -10.39
N VAL A 209 -30.10 -48.36 -9.27
CA VAL A 209 -30.72 -49.53 -8.59
C VAL A 209 -32.09 -49.92 -9.18
N LYS A 210 -32.87 -48.96 -9.71
CA LYS A 210 -34.20 -49.23 -10.29
C LYS A 210 -34.25 -50.22 -11.47
N PRO A 211 -33.29 -50.31 -12.40
CA PRO A 211 -33.34 -51.29 -13.50
C PRO A 211 -33.04 -52.73 -13.04
N PHE A 212 -32.40 -52.94 -11.88
CA PHE A 212 -32.10 -54.29 -11.39
C PHE A 212 -33.32 -54.99 -10.75
N LEU A 213 -34.23 -54.25 -10.10
CA LEU A 213 -35.39 -54.84 -9.43
C LEU A 213 -36.59 -55.15 -10.35
N LYS A 214 -36.64 -54.59 -11.57
CA LYS A 214 -37.65 -54.97 -12.58
C LYS A 214 -37.32 -56.26 -13.34
N LYS A 215 -36.08 -56.77 -13.25
CA LYS A 215 -35.64 -57.98 -13.95
C LYS A 215 -35.88 -59.28 -13.16
N TYR A 216 -36.24 -59.19 -11.87
CA TYR A 216 -36.47 -60.33 -10.97
C TYR A 216 -37.91 -60.46 -10.43
N LYS A 217 -38.88 -59.78 -11.06
CA LYS A 217 -40.32 -60.04 -10.87
C LYS A 217 -40.92 -60.55 -12.17
N LYS A 218 -40.66 -61.82 -12.48
CA LYS A 218 -41.48 -62.65 -13.35
C LYS A 218 -41.38 -64.08 -12.83
#